data_AF-A0A5Q0USI3-F1
#
_entry.id   AF-A0A5Q0USI3-F1
#
_cell.length_a   1.000
_cell.length_b   1.000
_cell.length_c   1.000
_cell.angle_alpha   90.00
_cell.angle_beta   90.00
_cell.angle_gamma   90.00
#
_symmetry.space_group_name_H-M   'P 1'
#
loop_
_entity.id
_entity.type
_entity.pdbx_description
1 polymer ?
#
loop_
_entity_poly.entity_id
_entity_poly.type
_entity_poly.pdbx_seq_one_letter_code
_entity_poly.pdbx_strand_id
1 'polypeptide(L)'
;MNGRTREASERAQTALPALAIALLVLTMVTGIGLALADGAIGAADREPGERRVAVSLAAGLVAPESPLTERANVLDEERLSNVDQRRLRTAFPVTDGTAVRVELDGDPLVTTGTPRTGTTIRRLVVVEERTTERIEPSLGWQRRVTLPQRGAGARLTLVPPAGTNVTTVRANDRVVLHDEDGLAGTYEIDLSRFETTTLQFSASGPLPDGSVEVEYDALRTRKATLAVTADG
;
A
#
# COMPACT_ATOMS: atom_id res chain seq x y z
N MET A 1 -28.44 -64.11 -70.26
CA MET A 1 -27.50 -63.21 -69.58
C MET A 1 -27.95 -61.77 -69.81
N ASN A 2 -28.32 -61.04 -68.75
CA ASN A 2 -28.13 -59.58 -68.57
C ASN A 2 -29.14 -59.03 -67.56
N GLY A 3 -28.66 -58.75 -66.36
CA GLY A 3 -29.42 -58.11 -65.28
C GLY A 3 -28.47 -57.67 -64.19
N ARG A 4 -27.65 -56.64 -64.44
CA ARG A 4 -26.81 -55.96 -63.44
C ARG A 4 -26.43 -54.55 -63.89
N THR A 5 -27.37 -53.59 -63.85
CA THR A 5 -27.03 -52.16 -64.07
C THR A 5 -28.00 -51.21 -63.36
N ARG A 6 -28.43 -51.50 -62.12
CA ARG A 6 -29.26 -50.55 -61.34
C ARG A 6 -28.81 -50.24 -59.91
N GLU A 7 -27.65 -50.70 -59.45
CA GLU A 7 -27.21 -50.43 -58.05
C GLU A 7 -26.11 -49.35 -57.90
N ALA A 8 -25.47 -48.89 -58.99
CA ALA A 8 -24.32 -47.99 -58.88
C ALA A 8 -24.70 -46.50 -58.68
N SER A 9 -25.91 -46.08 -59.09
CA SER A 9 -26.28 -44.66 -59.12
C SER A 9 -26.73 -44.10 -57.77
N GLU A 10 -27.24 -44.92 -56.85
CA GLU A 10 -27.73 -44.46 -55.53
C GLU A 10 -26.59 -44.19 -54.54
N ARG A 11 -25.46 -44.91 -54.64
CA ARG A 11 -24.30 -44.73 -53.74
C ARG A 11 -23.50 -43.44 -54.03
N ALA A 12 -23.52 -42.96 -55.27
CA ALA A 12 -22.84 -41.72 -55.63
C ALA A 12 -23.59 -40.47 -55.11
N GLN A 13 -24.90 -40.56 -54.91
CA GLN A 13 -25.73 -39.43 -54.43
C GLN A 13 -25.88 -39.39 -52.90
N THR A 14 -25.70 -40.51 -52.19
CA THR A 14 -25.69 -40.55 -50.71
C THR A 14 -24.36 -40.08 -50.11
N ALA A 15 -23.29 -39.99 -50.90
CA ALA A 15 -21.99 -39.52 -50.44
C ALA A 15 -21.86 -37.98 -50.39
N LEU A 16 -22.61 -37.25 -51.21
CA LEU A 16 -22.56 -35.78 -51.28
C LEU A 16 -23.00 -35.09 -49.96
N PRO A 17 -24.10 -35.49 -49.29
CA PRO A 17 -24.47 -34.92 -48.00
C PRO A 17 -23.44 -35.20 -46.92
N ALA A 18 -22.86 -36.40 -46.90
CA ALA A 18 -21.83 -36.77 -45.94
C ALA A 18 -20.55 -35.93 -46.11
N LEU A 19 -20.16 -35.67 -47.37
CA LEU A 19 -19.04 -34.78 -47.68
C LEU A 19 -19.33 -33.33 -47.24
N ALA A 20 -20.54 -32.83 -47.49
CA ALA A 20 -20.94 -31.48 -47.08
C ALA A 20 -20.91 -31.32 -45.55
N ILE A 21 -21.40 -32.32 -44.80
CA ILE A 21 -21.35 -32.34 -43.34
C ILE A 21 -19.90 -32.41 -42.85
N ALA A 22 -19.07 -33.27 -43.45
CA ALA A 22 -17.66 -33.38 -43.08
C ALA A 22 -16.91 -32.04 -43.31
N LEU A 23 -17.19 -31.36 -44.43
CA LEU A 23 -16.60 -30.06 -44.73
C LEU A 23 -17.06 -29.00 -43.73
N LEU A 24 -18.37 -28.97 -43.41
CA LEU A 24 -18.95 -28.05 -42.43
C LEU A 24 -18.28 -28.22 -41.06
N VAL A 25 -18.18 -29.45 -40.58
CA VAL A 25 -17.54 -29.80 -39.31
C VAL A 25 -16.06 -29.37 -39.34
N LEU A 26 -15.35 -29.64 -40.43
CA LEU A 26 -13.96 -29.21 -40.60
C LEU A 26 -13.83 -27.69 -40.50
N THR A 27 -14.66 -26.92 -41.22
CA THR A 27 -14.64 -25.45 -41.12
C THR A 27 -14.99 -24.93 -39.73
N MET A 28 -15.93 -25.56 -39.02
CA MET A 28 -16.24 -25.18 -37.64
C MET A 28 -15.05 -25.44 -36.72
N VAL A 29 -14.43 -26.62 -36.80
CA VAL A 29 -13.25 -26.98 -36.01
C VAL A 29 -12.08 -26.06 -36.32
N THR A 30 -11.83 -25.75 -37.60
CA THR A 30 -10.80 -24.79 -38.01
C THR A 30 -11.09 -23.40 -37.48
N GLY A 31 -12.34 -22.93 -37.56
CA GLY A 31 -12.74 -21.62 -37.05
C GLY A 31 -12.57 -21.50 -35.53
N ILE A 32 -12.96 -22.54 -34.78
CA ILE A 32 -12.72 -22.61 -33.32
C ILE A 32 -11.22 -22.63 -33.03
N GLY A 33 -10.44 -23.41 -33.78
CA GLY A 33 -9.00 -23.48 -33.63
C GLY A 33 -8.30 -22.14 -33.87
N LEU A 34 -8.69 -21.41 -34.91
CA LEU A 34 -8.17 -20.08 -35.21
C LEU A 34 -8.52 -19.08 -34.11
N ALA A 35 -9.77 -19.05 -33.67
CA ALA A 35 -10.21 -18.15 -32.60
C ALA A 35 -9.47 -18.40 -31.28
N LEU A 36 -9.22 -19.67 -30.93
CA LEU A 36 -8.42 -20.03 -29.76
C LEU A 36 -6.95 -19.63 -29.93
N ALA A 37 -6.39 -19.81 -31.12
CA ALA A 37 -5.01 -19.43 -31.42
C ALA A 37 -4.83 -17.90 -31.35
N ASP A 38 -5.71 -17.13 -31.98
CA ASP A 38 -5.68 -15.65 -31.95
C ASP A 38 -5.87 -15.13 -30.53
N GLY A 39 -6.77 -15.74 -29.75
CA GLY A 39 -6.95 -15.42 -28.33
C GLY A 39 -5.71 -15.72 -27.49
N ALA A 40 -5.02 -16.84 -27.74
CA ALA A 40 -3.79 -17.21 -27.05
C ALA A 40 -2.62 -16.27 -27.41
N ILE A 41 -2.46 -15.92 -28.68
CA ILE A 41 -1.44 -14.97 -29.15
C ILE A 41 -1.71 -13.59 -28.56
N GLY A 42 -2.94 -13.10 -28.66
CA GLY A 42 -3.33 -11.80 -28.11
C GLY A 42 -3.21 -11.72 -26.59
N ALA A 43 -3.38 -12.82 -25.86
CA ALA A 43 -3.11 -12.88 -24.42
C ALA A 43 -1.60 -12.87 -24.12
N ALA A 44 -0.81 -13.65 -24.87
CA ALA A 44 0.63 -13.74 -24.72
C ALA A 44 1.35 -12.41 -25.01
N ASP A 45 0.84 -11.60 -25.94
CA ASP A 45 1.40 -10.28 -26.24
C ASP A 45 1.04 -9.22 -25.19
N ARG A 46 -0.14 -9.33 -24.54
CA ARG A 46 -0.59 -8.39 -23.51
C ARG A 46 0.07 -8.61 -22.16
N GLU A 47 0.29 -9.87 -21.75
CA GLU A 47 0.84 -10.22 -20.44
C GLU A 47 2.19 -9.51 -20.13
N PRO A 48 3.16 -9.40 -21.05
CA PRO A 48 4.39 -8.64 -20.82
C PRO A 48 4.14 -7.14 -20.57
N GLY A 49 3.19 -6.54 -21.29
CA GLY A 49 2.81 -5.13 -21.15
C GLY A 49 2.13 -4.87 -19.81
N GLU A 50 1.10 -5.65 -19.49
CA GLU A 50 0.38 -5.61 -18.21
C GLU A 50 1.36 -5.81 -17.03
N ARG A 51 2.21 -6.83 -17.12
CA ARG A 51 3.22 -7.11 -16.09
C ARG A 51 4.17 -5.95 -15.90
N ARG A 52 4.63 -5.31 -16.98
CA ARG A 52 5.52 -4.15 -16.90
C ARG A 52 4.86 -2.98 -16.18
N VAL A 53 3.60 -2.68 -16.50
CA VAL A 53 2.82 -1.63 -15.85
C VAL A 53 2.62 -1.96 -14.37
N ALA A 54 2.16 -3.18 -14.07
CA ALA A 54 1.91 -3.62 -12.71
C ALA A 54 3.18 -3.60 -11.84
N VAL A 55 4.33 -4.07 -12.36
CA VAL A 55 5.62 -4.03 -11.65
C VAL A 55 6.08 -2.59 -11.43
N SER A 56 6.02 -1.75 -12.47
CA SER A 56 6.48 -0.36 -12.38
C SER A 56 5.64 0.44 -11.40
N LEU A 57 4.31 0.27 -11.43
CA LEU A 57 3.42 0.92 -10.49
C LEU A 57 3.59 0.37 -9.07
N ALA A 58 3.67 -0.94 -8.88
CA ALA A 58 3.93 -1.53 -7.57
C ALA A 58 5.28 -1.12 -6.97
N ALA A 59 6.28 -0.83 -7.81
CA ALA A 59 7.56 -0.25 -7.39
C ALA A 59 7.43 1.24 -7.07
N GLY A 60 6.74 2.00 -7.92
CA GLY A 60 6.53 3.43 -7.74
C GLY A 60 5.71 3.76 -6.49
N LEU A 61 4.64 3.01 -6.20
CA LEU A 61 3.78 3.25 -5.04
C LEU A 61 4.50 3.10 -3.70
N VAL A 62 5.55 2.27 -3.64
CA VAL A 62 6.33 1.99 -2.42
C VAL A 62 7.71 2.66 -2.42
N ALA A 63 8.04 3.40 -3.48
CA ALA A 63 9.28 4.15 -3.58
C ALA A 63 9.30 5.28 -2.55
N PRO A 64 10.46 5.68 -2.00
CA PRO A 64 10.54 6.73 -0.99
C PRO A 64 10.05 8.10 -1.48
N GLU A 65 10.06 8.36 -2.79
CA GLU A 65 9.54 9.58 -3.42
C GLU A 65 8.03 9.51 -3.71
N SER A 66 7.37 8.39 -3.39
CA SER A 66 5.93 8.22 -3.58
C SER A 66 5.16 9.18 -2.69
N PRO A 67 4.11 9.84 -3.19
CA PRO A 67 3.25 10.67 -2.35
C PRO A 67 2.49 9.86 -1.29
N LEU A 68 2.46 8.52 -1.41
CA LEU A 68 1.78 7.63 -0.47
C LEU A 68 2.70 7.06 0.61
N THR A 69 4.01 7.27 0.48
CA THR A 69 4.98 6.74 1.44
C THR A 69 5.47 7.80 2.40
N GLU A 70 5.69 7.39 3.63
CA GLU A 70 6.54 8.13 4.55
C GLU A 70 8.04 7.85 4.28
N ARG A 71 8.33 6.62 3.84
CA ARG A 71 9.65 6.13 3.42
C ARG A 71 9.46 4.87 2.59
N ALA A 72 10.53 4.40 1.95
CA ALA A 72 10.49 3.20 1.13
C ALA A 72 9.80 2.02 1.85
N ASN A 73 8.77 1.45 1.22
CA ASN A 73 7.93 0.36 1.72
C ASN A 73 7.09 0.65 2.98
N VAL A 74 7.02 1.89 3.47
CA VAL A 74 6.16 2.31 4.57
C VAL A 74 5.14 3.32 4.05
N LEU A 75 3.91 2.86 3.88
CA LEU A 75 2.77 3.65 3.41
C LEU A 75 2.15 4.42 4.57
N ASP A 76 1.72 5.64 4.30
CA ASP A 76 1.01 6.51 5.24
C ASP A 76 -0.51 6.25 5.13
N GLU A 77 -1.15 5.84 6.22
CA GLU A 77 -2.57 5.44 6.21
C GLU A 77 -3.52 6.60 5.84
N GLU A 78 -3.19 7.82 6.25
CA GLU A 78 -3.98 9.00 5.90
C GLU A 78 -3.83 9.33 4.41
N ARG A 79 -2.63 9.19 3.85
CA ARG A 79 -2.42 9.41 2.40
C ARG A 79 -3.09 8.33 1.58
N LEU A 80 -3.12 7.08 2.07
CA LEU A 80 -3.83 5.98 1.42
C LEU A 80 -5.35 6.18 1.41
N SER A 81 -5.94 6.67 2.50
CA SER A 81 -7.40 6.92 2.57
C SER A 81 -7.86 8.07 1.65
N ASN A 82 -6.93 8.96 1.30
CA ASN A 82 -7.17 10.13 0.44
C ASN A 82 -6.67 9.96 -1.01
N VAL A 83 -6.28 8.75 -1.42
CA VAL A 83 -5.85 8.48 -2.80
C VAL A 83 -7.06 8.38 -3.73
N ASP A 84 -6.96 8.95 -4.93
CA ASP A 84 -7.98 8.82 -5.95
C ASP A 84 -7.37 8.56 -7.34
N GLN A 85 -8.23 8.33 -8.32
CA GLN A 85 -7.81 8.04 -9.70
C GLN A 85 -6.99 9.18 -10.33
N ARG A 86 -7.32 10.44 -10.02
CA ARG A 86 -6.66 11.62 -10.62
C ARG A 86 -5.25 11.78 -10.07
N ARG A 87 -5.09 11.64 -8.76
CA ARG A 87 -3.80 11.65 -8.07
C ARG A 87 -2.92 10.50 -8.55
N LEU A 88 -3.48 9.29 -8.71
CA LEU A 88 -2.74 8.13 -9.22
C LEU A 88 -2.21 8.38 -10.64
N ARG A 89 -3.04 8.84 -11.58
CA ARG A 89 -2.59 9.11 -12.96
C ARG A 89 -1.55 10.22 -13.04
N THR A 90 -1.72 11.27 -12.23
CA THR A 90 -0.77 12.40 -12.17
C THR A 90 0.59 11.94 -11.64
N ALA A 91 0.60 11.11 -10.60
CA ALA A 91 1.83 10.58 -10.01
C ALA A 91 2.47 9.47 -10.87
N PHE A 92 1.66 8.69 -11.60
CA PHE A 92 2.10 7.54 -12.38
C PHE A 92 1.53 7.55 -13.81
N PRO A 93 2.11 8.33 -14.73
CA PRO A 93 1.68 8.39 -16.14
C PRO A 93 1.77 7.05 -16.87
N VAL A 94 2.54 6.09 -16.35
CA VAL A 94 2.64 4.70 -16.87
C VAL A 94 1.30 3.96 -16.88
N THR A 95 0.27 4.50 -16.22
CA THR A 95 -1.08 3.95 -16.19
C THR A 95 -1.97 4.45 -17.34
N ASP A 96 -1.50 5.37 -18.19
CA ASP A 96 -2.28 5.91 -19.30
C ASP A 96 -2.61 4.83 -20.33
N GLY A 97 -3.91 4.61 -20.54
CA GLY A 97 -4.43 3.62 -21.47
C GLY A 97 -4.55 2.18 -20.93
N THR A 98 -4.13 1.91 -19.70
CA THR A 98 -4.26 0.59 -19.05
C THR A 98 -5.20 0.68 -17.86
N ALA A 99 -6.17 -0.24 -17.76
CA ALA A 99 -7.03 -0.33 -16.59
C ALA A 99 -6.23 -0.90 -15.41
N VAL A 100 -6.24 -0.20 -14.27
CA VAL A 100 -5.44 -0.57 -13.10
C VAL A 100 -6.31 -0.64 -11.87
N ARG A 101 -6.10 -1.65 -11.03
CA ARG A 101 -6.69 -1.77 -9.70
C ARG A 101 -5.59 -1.94 -8.66
N VAL A 102 -5.60 -1.08 -7.65
CA VAL A 102 -4.69 -1.11 -6.51
C VAL A 102 -5.50 -1.46 -5.28
N GLU A 103 -5.04 -2.46 -4.54
CA GLU A 103 -5.68 -3.00 -3.35
C GLU A 103 -4.67 -3.10 -2.21
N LEU A 104 -5.15 -2.99 -0.98
CA LEU A 104 -4.37 -3.19 0.23
C LEU A 104 -5.09 -4.22 1.10
N ASP A 105 -4.44 -5.34 1.39
CA ASP A 105 -5.06 -6.49 2.07
C ASP A 105 -6.35 -7.01 1.41
N GLY A 106 -6.52 -6.73 0.11
CA GLY A 106 -7.70 -7.10 -0.68
C GLY A 106 -8.76 -6.00 -0.75
N ASP A 107 -8.63 -4.93 0.04
CA ASP A 107 -9.54 -3.78 -0.02
C ASP A 107 -9.12 -2.83 -1.15
N PRO A 108 -10.04 -2.42 -2.03
CA PRO A 108 -9.72 -1.53 -3.14
C PRO A 108 -9.38 -0.12 -2.65
N LEU A 109 -8.18 0.35 -2.98
CA LEU A 109 -7.76 1.74 -2.74
C LEU A 109 -8.13 2.64 -3.93
N VAL A 110 -7.79 2.19 -5.15
CA VAL A 110 -8.06 2.94 -6.37
C VAL A 110 -8.23 1.98 -7.54
N THR A 111 -9.24 2.23 -8.36
CA THR A 111 -9.46 1.50 -9.62
C THR A 111 -9.63 2.51 -10.75
N THR A 112 -8.94 2.28 -11.86
CA THR A 112 -9.04 3.03 -13.10
C THR A 112 -9.49 2.06 -14.20
N GLY A 113 -10.47 2.46 -15.01
CA GLY A 113 -11.09 1.55 -15.98
C GLY A 113 -11.78 0.36 -15.31
N THR A 114 -11.77 -0.80 -15.97
CA THR A 114 -12.49 -2.01 -15.53
C THR A 114 -11.61 -3.27 -15.69
N PRO A 115 -10.61 -3.50 -14.82
CA PRO A 115 -9.74 -4.67 -14.94
C PRO A 115 -10.48 -5.96 -14.56
N ARG A 116 -10.55 -6.93 -15.48
CA ARG A 116 -11.26 -8.21 -15.35
C ARG A 116 -10.32 -9.41 -15.32
N THR A 117 -9.25 -9.41 -16.13
CA THR A 117 -8.37 -10.58 -16.35
C THR A 117 -6.88 -10.26 -16.32
N GLY A 118 -6.52 -9.04 -15.90
CA GLY A 118 -5.15 -8.55 -15.95
C GLY A 118 -4.15 -9.21 -15.00
N THR A 119 -2.88 -8.90 -15.22
CA THR A 119 -1.74 -9.35 -14.41
C THR A 119 -1.66 -8.65 -13.05
N THR A 120 -1.56 -9.42 -11.96
CA THR A 120 -1.42 -8.90 -10.58
C THR A 120 -0.01 -9.09 -10.01
N ILE A 121 0.57 -8.02 -9.47
CA ILE A 121 1.80 -8.03 -8.66
C ILE A 121 1.44 -7.76 -7.20
N ARG A 122 2.02 -8.55 -6.27
CA ARG A 122 1.80 -8.39 -4.82
C ARG A 122 3.11 -8.08 -4.12
N ARG A 123 3.07 -7.20 -3.13
CA ARG A 123 4.22 -6.83 -2.31
C ARG A 123 3.82 -6.65 -0.85
N LEU A 124 4.65 -7.16 0.06
CA LEU A 124 4.52 -6.90 1.48
C LEU A 124 5.00 -5.48 1.79
N VAL A 125 4.15 -4.71 2.46
CA VAL A 125 4.40 -3.32 2.87
C VAL A 125 4.11 -3.14 4.35
N VAL A 126 4.56 -2.04 4.93
CA VAL A 126 4.14 -1.58 6.25
C VAL A 126 3.20 -0.39 6.05
N VAL A 127 2.10 -0.35 6.79
CA VAL A 127 1.19 0.79 6.88
C VAL A 127 1.44 1.45 8.22
N GLU A 128 1.73 2.74 8.22
CA GLU A 128 1.96 3.57 9.38
C GLU A 128 0.74 4.50 9.58
N GLU A 129 0.13 4.40 10.75
CA GLU A 129 -0.93 5.27 11.23
C GLU A 129 -0.33 6.26 12.23
N ARG A 130 -0.74 7.53 12.12
CA ARG A 130 -0.34 8.61 13.03
C ARG A 130 -1.54 9.10 13.80
N THR A 131 -1.42 9.09 15.12
CA THR A 131 -2.44 9.61 16.03
C THR A 131 -1.80 10.52 17.05
N THR A 132 -2.41 11.67 17.34
CA THR A 132 -1.95 12.54 18.43
C THR A 132 -2.44 11.98 19.76
N GLU A 133 -1.51 11.71 20.67
CA GLU A 133 -1.78 11.20 22.01
C GLU A 133 -1.27 12.20 23.06
N ARG A 134 -2.02 12.37 24.16
CA ARG A 134 -1.64 13.23 25.28
C ARG A 134 -1.51 12.42 26.55
N ILE A 135 -0.43 12.64 27.31
CA ILE A 135 -0.21 12.07 28.63
C ILE A 135 0.24 13.13 29.64
N GLU A 136 -0.22 12.99 30.88
CA GLU A 136 0.17 13.83 32.01
C GLU A 136 0.76 12.94 33.10
N PRO A 137 2.06 12.57 33.00
CA PRO A 137 2.64 11.60 33.90
C PRO A 137 2.90 12.18 35.30
N SER A 138 2.56 11.39 36.33
CA SER A 138 3.03 11.60 37.70
C SER A 138 4.49 11.18 37.81
N LEU A 139 5.42 12.12 37.73
CA LEU A 139 6.85 11.80 37.72
C LEU A 139 7.46 11.72 39.12
N GLY A 140 6.92 12.47 40.08
CA GLY A 140 7.43 12.58 41.44
C GLY A 140 8.95 12.77 41.47
N TRP A 141 9.64 11.91 42.22
CA TRP A 141 11.11 11.88 42.30
C TRP A 141 11.77 11.09 41.17
N GLN A 142 11.02 10.27 40.43
CA GLN A 142 11.54 9.46 39.33
C GLN A 142 11.92 10.32 38.13
N ARG A 143 11.17 11.41 37.88
CA ARG A 143 11.47 12.41 36.84
C ARG A 143 11.75 11.76 35.48
N ARG A 144 11.02 10.69 35.19
CA ARG A 144 11.18 9.86 34.00
C ARG A 144 9.85 9.26 33.60
N VAL A 145 9.56 9.25 32.31
CA VAL A 145 8.40 8.58 31.72
C VAL A 145 8.80 7.91 30.42
N THR A 146 8.29 6.71 30.18
CA THR A 146 8.40 6.04 28.87
C THR A 146 7.10 6.24 28.12
N LEU A 147 7.19 6.76 26.90
CA LEU A 147 6.02 6.94 26.05
C LEU A 147 5.42 5.57 25.71
N PRO A 148 4.09 5.38 25.83
CA PRO A 148 3.44 4.11 25.53
C PRO A 148 3.65 3.63 24.09
N GLN A 149 3.72 4.58 23.16
CA GLN A 149 3.91 4.33 21.74
C GLN A 149 5.12 5.12 21.24
N ARG A 150 5.70 4.66 20.12
CA ARG A 150 6.79 5.38 19.45
C ARG A 150 6.21 6.63 18.80
N GLY A 151 7.02 7.68 18.68
CA GLY A 151 6.62 8.91 18.01
C GLY A 151 7.80 9.62 17.37
N ALA A 152 7.52 10.48 16.38
CA ALA A 152 8.54 11.24 15.66
C ALA A 152 8.79 12.63 16.28
N GLY A 153 7.80 13.21 16.94
CA GLY A 153 7.88 14.49 17.62
C GLY A 153 6.94 14.55 18.81
N ALA A 154 7.20 15.50 19.71
CA ALA A 154 6.31 15.79 20.82
C ALA A 154 6.33 17.28 21.18
N ARG A 155 5.16 17.77 21.57
CA ARG A 155 4.96 19.02 22.30
C ARG A 155 5.00 18.72 23.79
N LEU A 156 5.98 19.30 24.47
CA LEU A 156 6.20 19.17 25.90
C LEU A 156 5.78 20.47 26.59
N THR A 157 4.83 20.40 27.51
CA THR A 157 4.46 21.53 28.38
C THR A 157 4.98 21.27 29.79
N LEU A 158 5.77 22.21 30.30
CA LEU A 158 6.39 22.17 31.62
C LEU A 158 5.83 23.27 32.50
N VAL A 159 5.26 22.88 33.64
CA VAL A 159 4.79 23.77 34.70
C VAL A 159 5.41 23.33 36.03
N PRO A 160 6.71 23.55 36.25
CA PRO A 160 7.37 23.13 37.49
C PRO A 160 6.72 23.79 38.71
N PRO A 161 6.55 23.07 39.83
CA PRO A 161 6.01 23.65 41.06
C PRO A 161 7.00 24.67 41.66
N ALA A 162 6.50 25.57 42.50
CA ALA A 162 7.33 26.58 43.17
C ALA A 162 8.50 25.92 43.95
N GLY A 163 9.71 26.43 43.72
CA GLY A 163 10.94 25.88 44.33
C GLY A 163 11.59 24.71 43.59
N THR A 164 10.93 24.16 42.56
CA THR A 164 11.50 23.18 41.64
C THR A 164 11.90 23.86 40.34
N ASN A 165 13.13 23.62 39.89
CA ASN A 165 13.58 24.07 38.58
C ASN A 165 13.93 22.87 37.71
N VAL A 166 13.47 22.83 36.46
CA VAL A 166 13.80 21.81 35.46
C VAL A 166 14.82 22.43 34.51
N THR A 167 16.02 21.87 34.37
CA THR A 167 17.08 22.49 33.56
C THR A 167 17.41 21.72 32.29
N THR A 168 17.10 20.43 32.26
CA THR A 168 17.44 19.58 31.11
C THR A 168 16.36 18.53 30.89
N VAL A 169 15.98 18.34 29.63
CA VAL A 169 15.14 17.21 29.20
C VAL A 169 15.95 16.34 28.26
N ARG A 170 15.92 15.03 28.49
CA ARG A 170 16.57 14.02 27.66
C ARG A 170 15.55 13.07 27.07
N ALA A 171 15.72 12.71 25.81
CA ALA A 171 15.02 11.62 25.14
C ALA A 171 16.04 10.51 24.85
N ASN A 172 15.88 9.34 25.46
CA ASN A 172 16.84 8.22 25.33
C ASN A 172 18.30 8.69 25.53
N ASP A 173 18.54 9.43 26.61
CA ASP A 173 19.83 10.01 27.01
C ASP A 173 20.36 11.18 26.16
N ARG A 174 19.79 11.44 24.98
CA ARG A 174 20.06 12.64 24.18
C ARG A 174 19.39 13.86 24.80
N VAL A 175 20.15 14.93 25.02
CA VAL A 175 19.59 16.23 25.44
C VAL A 175 18.73 16.80 24.32
N VAL A 176 17.45 17.07 24.60
CA VAL A 176 16.50 17.69 23.66
C VAL A 176 16.16 19.12 24.07
N LEU A 177 16.23 19.45 25.37
CA LEU A 177 16.09 20.80 25.89
C LEU A 177 17.11 21.02 27.00
N HIS A 178 17.67 22.23 27.05
CA HIS A 178 18.55 22.64 28.12
C HIS A 178 18.45 24.15 28.33
N ASP A 179 18.27 24.56 29.59
CA ASP A 179 18.31 25.94 30.05
C ASP A 179 18.83 25.94 31.50
N GLU A 180 19.88 26.72 31.77
CA GLU A 180 20.47 26.81 33.10
C GLU A 180 19.62 27.61 34.09
N ASP A 181 18.84 28.58 33.58
CA ASP A 181 17.91 29.39 34.38
C ASP A 181 16.60 28.66 34.63
N GLY A 182 16.23 27.72 33.75
CA GLY A 182 15.08 26.84 33.92
C GLY A 182 14.17 26.72 32.72
N LEU A 183 13.50 25.58 32.61
CA LEU A 183 12.54 25.25 31.56
C LEU A 183 11.12 25.33 32.13
N ALA A 184 10.34 26.28 31.61
CA ALA A 184 8.92 26.46 31.93
C ALA A 184 8.18 27.00 30.70
N GLY A 185 7.04 26.40 30.37
CA GLY A 185 6.28 26.69 29.16
C GLY A 185 6.23 25.50 28.21
N THR A 186 5.96 25.76 26.93
CA THR A 186 5.72 24.74 25.91
C THR A 186 6.87 24.70 24.90
N TYR A 187 7.34 23.50 24.58
CA TYR A 187 8.48 23.24 23.72
C TYR A 187 8.17 22.13 22.73
N GLU A 188 8.67 22.25 21.50
CA GLU A 188 8.68 21.15 20.52
C GLU A 188 9.99 20.38 20.65
N ILE A 189 9.92 19.05 20.69
CA ILE A 189 11.09 18.17 20.74
C ILE A 189 11.01 17.09 19.67
N ASP A 190 12.13 16.87 18.98
CA ASP A 190 12.27 15.76 18.04
C ASP A 190 12.51 14.45 18.79
N LEU A 191 11.74 13.43 18.45
CA LEU A 191 11.85 12.09 19.01
C LEU A 191 12.39 11.10 17.99
N SER A 192 12.87 9.95 18.47
CA SER A 192 13.29 8.88 17.56
C SER A 192 12.08 8.08 17.10
N ARG A 193 11.83 8.09 15.78
CA ARG A 193 10.81 7.23 15.15
C ARG A 193 11.15 5.74 15.13
N PHE A 194 12.37 5.37 15.52
CA PHE A 194 12.86 3.99 15.44
C PHE A 194 12.70 3.22 16.74
N GLU A 195 12.72 3.92 17.87
CA GLU A 195 12.74 3.34 19.22
C GLU A 195 11.69 4.02 20.10
N THR A 196 11.18 3.29 21.09
CA THR A 196 10.32 3.88 22.10
C THR A 196 11.12 4.89 22.92
N THR A 197 10.55 6.07 23.13
CA THR A 197 11.23 7.16 23.82
C THR A 197 10.98 7.10 25.32
N THR A 198 12.04 7.19 26.10
CA THR A 198 12.01 7.52 27.51
C THR A 198 12.47 8.97 27.71
N LEU A 199 11.57 9.80 28.22
CA LEU A 199 11.86 11.17 28.62
C LEU A 199 12.39 11.20 30.04
N GLN A 200 13.45 11.98 30.27
CA GLN A 200 14.09 12.15 31.58
C GLN A 200 14.30 13.63 31.86
N PHE A 201 13.94 14.07 33.06
CA PHE A 201 13.93 15.46 33.47
C PHE A 201 14.96 15.68 34.57
N SER A 202 15.92 16.57 34.34
CA SER A 202 16.85 17.02 35.37
C SER A 202 16.19 18.16 36.12
N ALA A 203 15.74 17.88 37.35
CA ALA A 203 15.04 18.85 38.18
C ALA A 203 15.58 18.88 39.62
N SER A 204 15.57 20.07 40.25
CA SER A 204 16.03 20.27 41.64
C SER A 204 15.10 19.67 42.70
N GLY A 205 13.84 19.41 42.33
CA GLY A 205 12.79 18.88 43.20
C GLY A 205 11.85 17.89 42.49
N PRO A 206 10.79 17.41 43.16
CA PRO A 206 9.84 16.48 42.58
C PRO A 206 8.94 17.17 41.54
N LEU A 207 8.44 16.37 40.59
CA LEU A 207 7.49 16.78 39.55
C LEU A 207 6.15 16.04 39.74
N PRO A 208 5.24 16.56 40.59
CA PRO A 208 3.91 15.96 40.79
C PRO A 208 3.01 16.10 39.55
N ASP A 209 1.82 15.52 39.61
CA ASP A 209 0.80 15.59 38.56
C ASP A 209 0.56 17.04 38.10
N GLY A 210 0.41 17.23 36.79
CA GLY A 210 0.26 18.56 36.18
C GLY A 210 1.56 19.33 35.97
N SER A 211 2.71 18.83 36.46
CA SER A 211 4.01 19.49 36.19
C SER A 211 4.50 19.29 34.77
N VAL A 212 4.08 18.20 34.12
CA VAL A 212 4.49 17.81 32.77
C VAL A 212 3.27 17.30 32.02
N GLU A 213 3.06 17.86 30.83
CA GLU A 213 2.17 17.31 29.81
C GLU A 213 3.01 17.00 28.57
N VAL A 214 2.79 15.81 27.99
CA VAL A 214 3.42 15.39 26.75
C VAL A 214 2.32 15.07 25.74
N GLU A 215 2.25 15.85 24.68
CA GLU A 215 1.46 15.56 23.49
C GLU A 215 2.41 15.09 22.39
N TYR A 216 2.19 13.92 21.79
CA TYR A 216 3.12 13.32 20.84
C TYR A 216 2.40 12.61 19.71
N ASP A 217 3.05 12.55 18.55
CA ASP A 217 2.56 11.83 17.38
C ASP A 217 2.85 10.34 17.55
N ALA A 218 1.88 9.60 18.11
CA ALA A 218 1.99 8.16 18.27
C ALA A 218 1.92 7.44 16.91
N LEU A 219 2.86 6.52 16.71
CA LEU A 219 3.02 5.73 15.50
C LEU A 219 2.57 4.29 15.75
N ARG A 220 1.58 3.86 14.97
CA ARG A 220 1.19 2.45 14.88
C ARG A 220 1.56 1.91 13.52
N THR A 221 2.09 0.69 13.50
CA THR A 221 2.51 0.05 12.26
C THR A 221 1.92 -1.33 12.14
N ARG A 222 1.35 -1.64 10.98
CA ARG A 222 0.89 -2.99 10.62
C ARG A 222 1.49 -3.42 9.29
N LYS A 223 1.67 -4.73 9.10
CA LYS A 223 2.05 -5.28 7.80
C LYS A 223 0.80 -5.44 6.94
N ALA A 224 0.91 -5.16 5.66
CA ALA A 224 -0.17 -5.31 4.70
C ALA A 224 0.37 -5.83 3.35
N THR A 225 -0.50 -6.35 2.51
CA THR A 225 -0.19 -6.76 1.14
C THR A 225 -0.74 -5.74 0.16
N LEU A 226 0.14 -4.99 -0.51
CA LEU A 226 -0.22 -4.16 -1.64
C LEU A 226 -0.33 -5.05 -2.89
N ALA A 227 -1.49 -5.02 -3.55
CA ALA A 227 -1.72 -5.70 -4.81
C ALA A 227 -2.00 -4.67 -5.90
N VAL A 228 -1.33 -4.83 -7.05
CA VAL A 228 -1.52 -3.99 -8.23
C VAL A 228 -1.87 -4.91 -9.39
N THR A 229 -3.05 -4.71 -9.97
CA THR A 229 -3.51 -5.41 -11.17
C THR A 229 -3.54 -4.44 -12.34
N ALA A 230 -2.96 -4.82 -13.48
CA ALA A 230 -3.01 -4.06 -14.73
C ALA A 230 -3.65 -4.92 -15.83
N ASP A 231 -4.59 -4.33 -16.59
CA ASP A 231 -5.37 -4.98 -17.65
C ASP A 231 -5.48 -4.01 -18.84
N GLY A 232 -5.00 -4.42 -20.02
CA GLY A 232 -4.79 -3.54 -21.17
C GLY A 232 -5.24 -4.13 -22.50
#